data_AF-A0A6N8B7Y3-F1
#
_entry.id   AF-A0A6N8B7Y3-F1
#
_cell.length_a   1.000
_cell.length_b   1.000
_cell.length_c   1.000
_cell.angle_alpha   90.00
_cell.angle_beta   90.00
_cell.angle_gamma   90.00
#
_symmetry.space_group_name_H-M   'P 1'
#
loop_
_entity.id
_entity.type
_entity.pdbx_description
1 polymer ?
#
loop_
_entity_poly.entity_id
_entity_poly.type
_entity_poly.pdbx_seq_one_letter_code
_entity_poly.pdbx_strand_id
1 'polypeptide(L)'
;MGNKFEVLELTGWLGLAFIILCLVRFFQRKKVGNDFLSFIIANHRMFGWGALLVLSVHGFLAYNLALPTMGRGFKHHLLNTIYSGQLTWAVLLVVCMSSILFSRRIFKNSHLLLLVFLGVLVFTHIL
;
A
#
# COMPACT_ATOMS: atom_id res chain seq x y z
N MET A 1 -21.30 16.13 -4.39
CA MET A 1 -19.97 15.70 -4.88
C MET A 1 -18.96 15.48 -3.75
N GLY A 2 -19.10 16.10 -2.56
CA GLY A 2 -18.18 15.96 -1.40
C GLY A 2 -17.89 14.52 -0.94
N ASN A 3 -18.92 13.74 -0.57
CA ASN A 3 -18.72 12.40 0.00
C ASN A 3 -17.91 11.41 -0.87
N LYS A 4 -17.93 11.54 -2.20
CA LYS A 4 -17.22 10.59 -3.09
C LYS A 4 -15.70 10.79 -3.04
N PHE A 5 -15.25 12.04 -2.94
CA PHE A 5 -13.83 12.36 -2.82
C PHE A 5 -13.31 12.09 -1.41
N GLU A 6 -14.13 12.32 -0.38
CA GLU A 6 -13.80 11.95 1.01
C GLU A 6 -13.57 10.44 1.16
N VAL A 7 -14.40 9.60 0.55
CA VAL A 7 -14.22 8.14 0.57
C VAL A 7 -12.95 7.72 -0.18
N LEU A 8 -12.64 8.39 -1.31
CA LEU A 8 -11.41 8.13 -2.05
C LEU A 8 -10.18 8.47 -1.21
N GLU A 9 -10.20 9.62 -0.55
CA GLU A 9 -9.11 10.06 0.32
C GLU A 9 -8.95 9.14 1.54
N LEU A 10 -10.06 8.81 2.21
CA LEU A 10 -10.09 7.90 3.37
C LEU A 10 -9.49 6.53 3.02
N THR A 11 -9.87 5.95 1.88
CA THR A 11 -9.34 4.66 1.45
C THR A 11 -7.84 4.73 1.14
N GLY A 12 -7.35 5.84 0.61
CA GLY A 12 -5.93 6.08 0.40
C GLY A 12 -5.14 6.11 1.72
N TRP A 13 -5.59 6.93 2.68
CA TRP A 13 -4.96 7.02 4.00
C TRP A 13 -5.02 5.72 4.79
N LEU A 14 -6.14 5.01 4.72
CA LEU A 14 -6.31 3.72 5.40
C LEU A 14 -5.37 2.66 4.80
N GLY A 15 -5.22 2.62 3.47
CA GLY A 15 -4.25 1.75 2.80
C GLY A 15 -2.81 2.06 3.23
N LEU A 16 -2.45 3.35 3.30
CA LEU A 16 -1.16 3.79 3.79
C LEU A 16 -0.91 3.39 5.25
N ALA A 17 -1.91 3.55 6.12
CA ALA A 17 -1.81 3.16 7.53
C ALA A 17 -1.51 1.66 7.67
N PHE A 18 -2.17 0.80 6.88
CA PHE A 18 -1.86 -0.63 6.86
C PHE A 18 -0.47 -0.96 6.33
N ILE A 19 0.03 -0.23 5.32
CA ILE A 19 1.42 -0.37 4.86
C ILE A 19 2.39 -0.02 6.00
N ILE A 20 2.17 1.09 6.71
CA ILE A 20 3.00 1.52 7.83
C ILE A 20 3.01 0.47 8.94
N LEU A 21 1.84 -0.07 9.31
CA LEU A 21 1.73 -1.13 10.32
C LEU A 21 2.49 -2.40 9.91
N CYS A 22 2.51 -2.74 8.62
CA CYS A 22 3.31 -3.86 8.11
C CYS A 22 4.82 -3.61 8.27
N LEU A 23 5.28 -2.37 8.05
CA LEU A 23 6.68 -1.98 8.17
C LEU A 23 7.21 -1.92 9.61
N VAL A 24 6.34 -1.86 10.62
CA VAL A 24 6.74 -1.85 12.05
C VAL A 24 7.68 -3.01 12.38
N ARG A 25 7.44 -4.19 11.79
CA ARG A 25 8.29 -5.38 11.99
C ARG A 25 9.74 -5.16 11.54
N PHE A 26 9.99 -4.30 10.54
CA PHE A 26 11.34 -4.03 10.03
C PHE A 26 12.15 -3.12 10.97
N PHE A 27 11.50 -2.18 11.63
CA PHE A 27 12.17 -1.23 12.54
C PHE A 27 12.45 -1.84 13.92
N GLN A 28 11.83 -2.97 14.25
CA GLN A 28 12.02 -3.61 15.53
C GLN A 28 13.37 -4.35 15.61
N ARG A 29 14.38 -3.67 16.19
CA ARG A 29 15.70 -4.25 16.50
C ARG A 29 15.83 -4.84 17.90
N LYS A 30 14.88 -4.56 18.82
CA LYS A 30 14.92 -4.99 20.23
C LYS A 30 13.59 -5.62 20.67
N LYS A 31 13.64 -6.51 21.68
CA LYS A 31 12.42 -7.05 22.32
C LYS A 31 11.58 -5.90 22.86
N VAL A 32 10.32 -5.85 22.48
CA VAL A 32 9.38 -4.80 22.91
C VAL A 32 8.47 -5.41 23.98
N GLY A 33 8.42 -4.79 25.16
CA GLY A 33 7.53 -5.18 26.27
C GLY A 33 6.11 -4.62 26.16
N ASN A 34 5.71 -4.16 24.99
CA ASN A 34 4.36 -3.65 24.71
C ASN A 34 3.57 -4.70 23.93
N ASP A 35 2.48 -5.18 24.54
CA ASP A 35 1.61 -6.23 23.99
C ASP A 35 0.96 -5.81 22.67
N PHE A 36 0.60 -4.53 22.52
CA PHE A 36 0.01 -4.00 21.29
C PHE A 36 1.00 -4.06 20.12
N LEU A 37 2.26 -3.69 20.35
CA LEU A 37 3.27 -3.76 19.29
C LEU A 37 3.55 -5.22 18.90
N SER A 38 3.63 -6.10 19.90
CA SER A 38 3.80 -7.54 19.68
C SER A 38 2.66 -8.13 18.83
N PHE A 39 1.42 -7.70 19.06
CA PHE A 39 0.26 -8.04 18.24
C PHE A 39 0.44 -7.57 16.78
N ILE A 40 0.85 -6.32 16.56
CA ILE A 40 1.07 -5.79 15.20
C ILE A 40 2.12 -6.62 14.47
N ILE A 41 3.24 -6.92 15.13
CA ILE A 41 4.36 -7.68 14.54
C ILE A 41 3.95 -9.12 14.21
N ALA A 42 3.17 -9.76 15.07
CA ALA A 42 2.62 -11.08 14.81
C ALA A 42 1.71 -11.08 13.58
N ASN A 43 0.90 -10.04 13.43
CA ASN A 43 -0.12 -9.92 12.38
C ASN A 43 0.29 -9.09 11.15
N HIS A 44 1.57 -8.68 11.02
CA HIS A 44 2.08 -7.87 9.89
C HIS A 44 1.64 -8.38 8.50
N ARG A 45 1.57 -9.70 8.30
CA ARG A 45 1.06 -10.29 7.05
C ARG A 45 -0.39 -9.94 6.78
N MET A 46 -1.26 -9.99 7.79
CA MET A 46 -2.67 -9.63 7.66
C MET A 46 -2.82 -8.15 7.28
N PHE A 47 -2.00 -7.27 7.87
CA PHE A 47 -1.99 -5.86 7.47
C PHE A 47 -1.54 -5.65 6.02
N GLY A 48 -0.56 -6.41 5.53
CA GLY A 48 -0.17 -6.38 4.12
C GLY A 48 -1.31 -6.78 3.17
N TRP A 49 -2.01 -7.87 3.48
CA TRP A 49 -3.19 -8.28 2.71
C TRP A 49 -4.36 -7.28 2.82
N GLY A 50 -4.57 -6.72 4.01
CA GLY A 50 -5.55 -5.67 4.24
C GLY A 50 -5.25 -4.40 3.43
N ALA A 51 -3.98 -3.97 3.41
CA ALA A 51 -3.54 -2.86 2.56
C ALA A 51 -3.84 -3.12 1.09
N LEU A 52 -3.54 -4.32 0.59
CA LEU A 52 -3.82 -4.70 -0.79
C LEU A 52 -5.31 -4.62 -1.12
N LEU A 53 -6.18 -5.13 -0.26
CA LEU A 53 -7.63 -5.06 -0.43
C LEU A 53 -8.11 -3.61 -0.46
N VAL A 54 -7.73 -2.81 0.53
CA VAL A 54 -8.13 -1.40 0.64
C VAL A 54 -7.65 -0.60 -0.56
N LEU A 55 -6.41 -0.79 -1.01
CA LEU A 55 -5.86 -0.10 -2.17
C LEU A 55 -6.48 -0.57 -3.49
N SER A 56 -6.96 -1.81 -3.57
CA SER A 56 -7.73 -2.28 -4.73
C SER A 56 -9.06 -1.52 -4.83
N VAL A 57 -9.74 -1.33 -3.70
CA VAL A 57 -10.96 -0.50 -3.63
C VAL A 57 -10.63 0.95 -3.98
N HIS A 58 -9.56 1.52 -3.42
CA HIS A 58 -9.12 2.88 -3.73
C HIS A 58 -8.88 3.08 -5.24
N GLY A 59 -8.13 2.18 -5.88
CA GLY A 59 -7.88 2.23 -7.32
C GLY A 59 -9.15 2.08 -8.15
N PHE A 60 -10.08 1.22 -7.73
CA PHE A 60 -11.39 1.08 -8.37
C PHE A 60 -12.21 2.37 -8.29
N LEU A 61 -12.23 3.03 -7.13
CA LEU A 61 -12.91 4.31 -6.94
C LEU A 61 -12.25 5.42 -7.76
N ALA A 62 -10.92 5.48 -7.82
CA ALA A 62 -10.20 6.45 -8.64
C ALA A 62 -10.56 6.32 -10.12
N TYR A 63 -10.61 5.09 -10.64
CA TYR A 63 -10.93 4.84 -12.05
C TYR A 63 -12.39 5.14 -12.39
N ASN A 64 -13.33 4.75 -11.54
CA ASN A 64 -14.77 4.83 -11.84
C ASN A 64 -15.44 6.13 -11.40
N LEU A 65 -14.90 6.83 -10.39
CA LEU A 65 -15.52 8.03 -9.82
C LEU A 65 -14.74 9.30 -10.14
N ALA A 66 -13.41 9.29 -10.03
CA ALA A 66 -12.60 10.48 -10.24
C ALA A 66 -12.32 10.73 -11.74
N LEU A 67 -11.93 9.71 -12.50
CA LEU A 67 -11.57 9.87 -13.91
C LEU A 67 -12.72 10.42 -14.81
N PRO A 68 -14.00 10.01 -14.65
CA PRO A 68 -15.08 10.50 -15.51
C PRO A 68 -15.51 11.93 -15.18
N THR A 69 -15.28 12.38 -13.94
CA THR A 69 -15.75 13.68 -13.44
C THR A 69 -14.78 14.83 -13.67
N MET A 70 -13.54 14.53 -14.10
CA MET A 70 -12.51 15.54 -14.33
C MET A 70 -12.43 16.03 -15.79
N GLY A 71 -12.12 17.32 -15.97
CA GLY A 71 -11.95 17.95 -17.29
C GLY A 71 -10.71 17.44 -18.05
N ARG A 72 -10.71 17.53 -19.40
CA ARG A 72 -9.68 16.93 -20.28
C ARG A 72 -8.23 17.26 -19.90
N GLY A 73 -7.93 18.48 -19.46
CA GLY A 73 -6.57 18.87 -19.04
C GLY A 73 -6.09 18.16 -17.77
N PHE A 74 -6.99 17.97 -16.80
CA PHE A 74 -6.68 17.27 -15.54
C PHE A 74 -6.55 15.75 -15.73
N LYS A 75 -7.14 15.20 -16.80
CA LYS A 75 -7.08 13.75 -17.10
C LYS A 75 -5.67 13.26 -17.34
N HIS A 76 -4.79 14.02 -17.99
CA HIS A 76 -3.42 13.57 -18.25
C HIS A 76 -2.59 13.45 -16.96
N HIS A 77 -2.71 14.43 -16.07
CA HIS A 77 -2.06 14.38 -14.76
C HIS A 77 -2.62 13.25 -13.88
N LEU A 78 -3.95 13.09 -13.90
CA LEU A 78 -4.61 11.99 -13.19
C LEU A 78 -4.20 10.62 -13.74
N LEU A 79 -4.05 10.46 -15.05
CA LEU A 79 -3.59 9.22 -15.67
C LEU A 79 -2.18 8.85 -15.20
N ASN A 80 -1.25 9.81 -15.13
CA ASN A 80 0.09 9.57 -14.60
C ASN A 80 0.05 9.11 -13.13
N THR A 81 -0.83 9.72 -12.34
CA THR A 81 -1.09 9.34 -10.95
C THR A 81 -1.67 7.92 -10.86
N ILE A 82 -2.60 7.56 -11.75
CA ILE A 82 -3.17 6.20 -11.81
C ILE A 82 -2.10 5.17 -12.18
N TYR A 83 -1.20 5.46 -13.13
CA TYR A 83 -0.13 4.54 -13.52
C TYR A 83 0.85 4.28 -12.37
N SER A 84 1.27 5.31 -11.63
CA SER A 84 2.11 5.13 -10.44
C SER A 84 1.38 4.36 -9.34
N GLY A 85 0.08 4.58 -9.16
CA GLY A 85 -0.76 3.81 -8.24
C GLY A 85 -0.88 2.33 -8.62
N GLN A 86 -1.08 2.03 -9.90
CA GLN A 86 -1.11 0.65 -10.42
C GLN A 86 0.22 -0.06 -10.23
N LEU A 87 1.34 0.63 -10.47
CA LEU A 87 2.67 0.07 -10.24
C LEU A 87 2.91 -0.23 -8.76
N THR A 88 2.52 0.70 -7.88
CA THR A 88 2.57 0.52 -6.42
C THR A 88 1.75 -0.70 -5.99
N TRP A 89 0.53 -0.82 -6.50
CA TRP A 89 -0.36 -1.94 -6.24
C TRP A 89 0.23 -3.27 -6.71
N ALA A 90 0.80 -3.31 -7.92
CA ALA A 90 1.41 -4.51 -8.48
C ALA A 90 2.62 -4.97 -7.64
N VAL A 91 3.47 -4.05 -7.19
CA VAL A 91 4.59 -4.36 -6.30
C VAL A 91 4.07 -4.88 -4.95
N LEU A 92 3.04 -4.26 -4.38
CA LEU A 92 2.43 -4.74 -3.13
C LEU A 92 1.86 -6.15 -3.29
N LEU A 93 1.21 -6.46 -4.41
CA LEU A 93 0.72 -7.80 -4.73
C LEU A 93 1.88 -8.81 -4.77
N VAL A 94 2.98 -8.48 -5.44
CA VAL A 94 4.19 -9.33 -5.49
C VAL A 94 4.75 -9.55 -4.08
N VAL A 95 4.81 -8.51 -3.25
CA VAL A 95 5.23 -8.60 -1.85
C VAL A 95 4.32 -9.53 -1.03
N CYS A 96 3.00 -9.42 -1.21
CA CYS A 96 2.02 -10.28 -0.54
C CYS A 96 2.15 -11.75 -1.00
N MET A 97 2.20 -12.00 -2.31
CA MET A 97 2.31 -13.35 -2.87
C MET A 97 3.63 -14.02 -2.53
N SER A 98 4.73 -13.27 -2.58
CA SER A 98 6.05 -13.80 -2.22
C SER A 98 6.13 -14.25 -0.76
N SER A 99 5.33 -13.65 0.14
CA SER A 99 5.26 -14.04 1.55
C SER A 99 4.66 -15.43 1.78
N ILE A 100 3.86 -15.93 0.82
CA ILE A 100 3.26 -17.27 0.82
C ILE A 100 4.18 -18.26 0.10
N LEU A 101 4.70 -17.86 -1.07
CA LEU A 101 5.34 -18.77 -2.02
C LEU A 101 6.80 -19.10 -1.68
N PHE A 102 7.56 -18.19 -1.05
CA PHE A 102 9.00 -18.36 -0.88
C PHE A 102 9.41 -18.74 0.55
N SER A 103 10.39 -19.65 0.65
CA SER A 103 11.03 -20.01 1.91
C SER A 103 11.81 -18.83 2.50
N ARG A 104 11.83 -18.73 3.85
CA ARG A 104 12.36 -17.59 4.63
C ARG A 104 13.79 -17.16 4.25
N ARG A 105 14.61 -18.07 3.69
CA ARG A 105 16.03 -17.82 3.37
C ARG A 105 16.22 -16.94 2.13
N ILE A 106 15.50 -17.23 1.05
CA ILE A 106 15.53 -16.44 -0.20
C ILE A 106 14.77 -15.13 -0.03
N PHE A 107 13.72 -15.18 0.79
CA PHE A 107 12.84 -14.06 1.05
C PHE A 107 13.56 -12.87 1.70
N LYS A 108 14.55 -13.07 2.58
CA LYS A 108 15.05 -11.99 3.44
C LYS A 108 15.69 -10.80 2.68
N ASN A 109 16.53 -11.06 1.68
CA ASN A 109 17.22 -10.00 0.95
C ASN A 109 16.34 -9.36 -0.12
N SER A 110 15.64 -10.20 -0.91
CA SER A 110 14.76 -9.71 -1.98
C SER A 110 13.53 -8.98 -1.44
N HIS A 111 12.97 -9.41 -0.29
CA HIS A 111 11.82 -8.76 0.32
C HIS A 111 12.14 -7.36 0.86
N LEU A 112 13.33 -7.16 1.46
CA LEU A 112 13.75 -5.82 1.90
C LEU A 112 13.87 -4.88 0.71
N LEU A 113 14.48 -5.32 -0.38
CA LEU A 113 14.63 -4.50 -1.59
C LEU A 113 13.27 -4.16 -2.22
N LEU A 114 12.35 -5.13 -2.28
CA LEU A 114 10.97 -4.89 -2.73
C LEU A 114 10.22 -3.91 -1.84
N LEU A 115 10.43 -3.94 -0.52
CA LEU A 115 9.79 -3.01 0.41
C LEU A 115 10.36 -1.59 0.31
N VAL A 116 11.68 -1.45 0.13
CA VAL A 116 12.30 -0.14 -0.14
C VAL A 116 11.76 0.42 -1.45
N PHE A 117 11.70 -0.40 -2.49
CA PHE A 117 11.12 -0.01 -3.78
C PHE A 117 9.65 0.38 -3.65
N LEU A 118 8.85 -0.39 -2.91
CA LEU A 118 7.46 -0.06 -2.59
C LEU A 118 7.36 1.28 -1.86
N GLY A 119 8.23 1.53 -0.87
CA GLY A 119 8.25 2.79 -0.12
C GLY A 119 8.52 4.00 -1.02
N VAL A 120 9.48 3.89 -1.95
CA VAL A 120 9.75 4.94 -2.95
C VAL A 120 8.53 5.16 -3.84
N LEU A 121 7.91 4.09 -4.36
CA LEU A 121 6.74 4.20 -5.21
C LEU A 121 5.55 4.88 -4.51
N VAL A 122 5.26 4.46 -3.28
CA VAL A 122 4.21 5.08 -2.45
C VAL A 122 4.51 6.57 -2.24
N PHE A 123 5.75 6.93 -1.92
CA PHE A 123 6.14 8.32 -1.73
C PHE A 123 5.98 9.15 -3.00
N THR A 124 6.39 8.63 -4.16
CA THR A 124 6.22 9.30 -5.46
C THR A 124 4.76 9.37 -5.93
N HIS A 125 3.89 8.49 -5.43
CA HIS A 125 2.48 8.49 -5.77
C HIS A 125 1.68 9.50 -4.93
N ILE A 126 2.12 9.78 -3.70
CA ILE A 126 1.48 10.72 -2.78
C ILE A 126 1.88 12.17 -3.06
N LEU A 127 3.13 12.40 -3.53
CA LEU A 127 3.66 13.72 -3.91
C LEU A 127 3.14 14.18 -5.28
#